data_AF-A0A3M3BHG8-F1
#
_entry.id   AF-A0A3M3BHG8-F1
#
_cell.length_a   1.000
_cell.length_b   1.000
_cell.length_c   1.000
_cell.angle_alpha   90.00
_cell.angle_beta   90.00
_cell.angle_gamma   90.00
#
_symmetry.space_group_name_H-M   'P 1'
#
loop_
_entity.id
_entity.type
_entity.pdbx_description
1 polymer ?
#
loop_
_entity_poly.entity_id
_entity_poly.type
_entity_poly.pdbx_seq_one_letter_code
_entity_poly.pdbx_strand_id
1 'polypeptide(L)' 'MLQLRQRLDRLPKKSPERATQVAAIAELYGVSPSAVYRALNLIYKPHAVQRADRGKSRVLQQAQLER' A
#
# COMPACT_ATOMS: atom_id res chain seq x y z
N MET A 1 -8.94 -8.15 2.43
CA MET A 1 -7.77 -7.51 3.09
C MET A 1 -8.08 -6.95 4.50
N LEU A 2 -9.23 -6.31 4.74
CA LEU A 2 -9.59 -5.79 6.08
C LEU A 2 -9.63 -6.88 7.18
N GLN A 3 -10.14 -8.07 6.86
CA GLN A 3 -10.16 -9.21 7.78
C GLN A 3 -8.76 -9.69 8.20
N LEU A 4 -7.80 -9.72 7.26
CA LEU A 4 -6.40 -10.05 7.57
C LEU A 4 -5.83 -9.06 8.58
N ARG A 5 -6.12 -7.76 8.39
CA ARG A 5 -5.65 -6.73 9.32
C ARG A 5 -6.21 -6.93 10.72
N GLN A 6 -7.52 -7.13 10.85
CA GLN A 6 -8.17 -7.35 12.15
C GLN A 6 -7.61 -8.57 12.89
N ARG A 7 -7.29 -9.65 12.17
CA ARG A 7 -6.63 -10.82 12.75
C ARG A 7 -5.22 -10.51 13.23
N LEU A 8 -4.44 -9.79 12.41
CA LEU A 8 -3.09 -9.37 12.79
C LEU A 8 -3.09 -8.40 13.99
N ASP A 9 -4.06 -7.50 14.10
CA ASP A 9 -4.13 -6.56 15.22
C ASP A 9 -4.40 -7.24 16.58
N ARG A 10 -4.95 -8.46 16.57
CA ARG A 10 -5.13 -9.30 17.77
C ARG A 10 -3.87 -10.06 18.19
N LEU A 11 -2.83 -10.05 17.37
CA LEU A 11 -1.58 -10.78 17.63
C LEU A 11 -0.48 -9.83 18.14
N PRO A 12 0.37 -10.25 19.08
CA PRO A 12 1.57 -9.51 19.48
C PRO A 12 2.44 -9.15 18.28
N LYS A 13 3.03 -7.95 18.27
CA LYS A 13 3.84 -7.44 17.14
C LYS A 13 4.93 -8.40 16.65
N LYS A 14 5.56 -9.15 17.57
CA LYS A 14 6.63 -10.12 17.29
C LYS A 14 6.15 -11.58 17.19
N SER A 15 4.84 -11.82 17.12
CA SER A 15 4.32 -13.19 17.00
C SER A 15 4.72 -13.79 15.63
N PRO A 16 5.29 -15.01 15.61
CA PRO A 16 5.63 -15.69 14.36
C PRO A 16 4.38 -16.01 13.53
N GLU A 17 3.24 -16.17 14.18
CA GLU A 17 1.95 -16.44 13.54
C GLU A 17 1.53 -15.32 12.56
N ARG A 18 2.00 -14.09 12.79
CA ARG A 18 1.78 -12.98 11.86
C ARG A 18 2.40 -13.27 10.49
N ALA A 19 3.63 -13.80 10.47
CA ALA A 19 4.33 -14.12 9.23
C ALA A 19 3.62 -15.25 8.50
N THR A 20 3.16 -16.28 9.22
CA THR A 20 2.39 -17.40 8.66
C THR A 20 1.10 -16.94 7.99
N GLN A 21 0.32 -16.07 8.66
CA GLN A 21 -0.94 -15.56 8.09
C GLN A 21 -0.70 -14.68 6.85
N VAL A 22 0.36 -13.88 6.85
CA VAL A 22 0.72 -13.06 5.68
C VAL A 22 1.19 -13.94 4.52
N ALA A 23 1.97 -14.98 4.79
CA ALA A 23 2.45 -15.92 3.78
C ALA A 23 1.29 -16.68 3.12
N ALA A 24 0.33 -17.18 3.90
CA ALA A 24 -0.85 -17.88 3.37
C ALA A 24 -1.69 -16.99 2.43
N ILE A 25 -1.82 -15.69 2.76
CA ILE A 25 -2.52 -14.73 1.89
C ILE A 25 -1.69 -14.41 0.65
N ALA A 26 -0.37 -14.29 0.79
CA ALA A 26 0.52 -14.05 -0.34
C ALA A 26 0.41 -15.17 -1.37
N GLU A 27 0.44 -16.42 -0.91
CA GLU A 27 0.24 -17.62 -1.72
C GLU A 27 -1.15 -17.65 -2.38
N LEU A 28 -2.22 -17.43 -1.59
CA LEU A 28 -3.60 -17.44 -2.09
C LEU A 28 -3.83 -16.46 -3.26
N TYR A 29 -3.20 -15.28 -3.21
CA TYR A 29 -3.35 -14.25 -4.24
C TYR A 29 -2.20 -14.24 -5.26
N GLY A 30 -1.24 -15.17 -5.18
CA GLY A 30 -0.10 -15.24 -6.09
C GLY A 30 0.81 -14.00 -6.04
N VAL A 31 0.93 -13.34 -4.89
CA VAL A 31 1.74 -12.14 -4.69
C VAL A 31 2.87 -12.40 -3.68
N SER A 32 3.85 -11.50 -3.62
CA SER A 32 4.87 -11.59 -2.58
C SER A 32 4.31 -11.21 -1.19
N PRO A 33 4.85 -11.77 -0.09
CA PRO A 33 4.51 -11.33 1.27
C PRO A 33 4.71 -9.81 1.48
N SER A 34 5.73 -9.24 0.84
CA SER A 34 5.98 -7.80 0.86
C SER A 34 4.88 -6.98 0.18
N ALA A 35 4.25 -7.50 -0.88
CA ALA A 35 3.10 -6.87 -1.51
C ALA A 35 1.88 -6.85 -0.57
N VAL A 36 1.67 -7.92 0.21
CA VAL A 36 0.61 -7.97 1.23
C VAL A 36 0.83 -6.90 2.30
N TYR A 37 2.05 -6.76 2.82
CA TYR A 37 2.36 -5.68 3.77
C TYR A 37 2.15 -4.28 3.18
N ARG A 38 2.53 -4.06 1.92
CA ARG A 38 2.26 -2.78 1.23
C ARG A 38 0.76 -2.52 1.12
N ALA A 39 -0.03 -3.51 0.70
CA ALA A 39 -1.48 -3.39 0.63
C ALA A 39 -2.10 -3.07 2.00
N LEU A 40 -1.67 -3.77 3.06
CA LEU A 40 -2.11 -3.51 4.44
C LEU A 40 -1.78 -2.08 4.91
N ASN A 41 -0.67 -1.50 4.44
CA ASN A 41 -0.29 -0.12 4.76
C ASN A 41 -1.06 0.93 3.93
N LEU A 42 -1.52 0.58 2.74
CA LEU A 42 -2.27 1.49 1.86
C LEU A 42 -3.73 1.65 2.31
N ILE A 43 -4.34 0.63 2.93
CA ILE A 43 -5.75 0.66 3.35
C ILE A 43 -6.11 1.85 4.25
N TYR A 44 -5.17 2.31 5.09
CA TYR A 44 -5.38 3.43 6.01
C TYR A 44 -4.87 4.78 5.49
N LYS A 45 -4.29 4.81 4.29
CA LYS A 45 -3.87 6.07 3.69
C LYS A 45 -5.00 6.55 2.79
N PRO A 46 -5.74 7.61 3.17
CA PRO A 46 -6.68 8.21 2.24
C PRO A 46 -5.91 8.54 0.96
N HIS A 47 -6.33 7.93 -0.15
CA HIS A 47 -5.70 8.23 -1.42
C HIS A 47 -5.97 9.69 -1.71
N ALA A 48 -4.92 10.47 -2.00
CA ALA A 48 -5.12 11.84 -2.41
C ALA A 48 -5.99 11.84 -3.67
N VAL A 49 -7.08 12.62 -3.65
CA VAL A 49 -7.99 12.78 -4.81
C VAL A 49 -7.22 13.31 -6.03
N GLN A 50 -6.12 14.00 -5.78
CA GLN A 50 -5.30 14.66 -6.77
C GLN A 50 -3.85 14.23 -6.60
N ARG A 51 -3.14 14.11 -7.72
CA ARG A 51 -1.68 13.91 -7.66
C ARG A 51 -1.02 15.17 -7.08
N ALA A 52 0.13 15.00 -6.43
CA ALA A 52 0.88 16.11 -5.81
C ALA A 52 1.30 17.18 -6.84
N ASP A 53 1.44 16.79 -8.10
CA ASP A 53 1.82 17.61 -9.24
C ASP A 53 0.62 18.12 -10.06
N ARG A 54 -0.62 18.02 -9.55
CA ARG A 54 -1.80 18.49 -10.30
C ARG A 54 -1.63 19.96 -10.72
N GLY A 55 -1.79 20.21 -12.02
CA GLY A 55 -1.62 21.54 -12.62
C GLY A 55 -0.18 21.88 -13.04
N LYS A 56 0.79 20.98 -12.81
CA LYS A 56 2.19 21.15 -13.22
C LYS A 56 2.59 20.01 -14.16
N SER A 57 3.31 20.33 -15.24
CA SER A 57 3.91 19.30 -16.08
C SER A 57 5.12 18.70 -15.35
N ARG A 58 5.22 17.37 -15.32
CA ARG A 58 6.36 16.64 -14.73
C ARG A 58 7.58 16.61 -15.65
N VAL A 59 7.38 16.94 -16.93
CA VAL A 59 8.38 16.79 -18.00
C VAL A 59 8.84 18.14 -18.52
N LEU A 60 7.95 19.13 -18.56
CA LEU A 60 8.23 20.47 -19.08
C LEU A 60 8.11 21.50 -17.96
N GLN A 61 9.06 22.43 -17.87
CA GLN A 61 8.94 23.55 -16.95
C GLN A 61 7.80 24.47 -17.41
N GLN A 62 7.03 25.05 -16.48
CA GLN A 62 5.88 25.92 -16.79
C GLN A 62 6.22 27.05 -17.78
N ALA A 63 7.44 27.61 -17.68
CA ALA A 63 7.92 28.65 -18.60
C ALA A 63 8.00 28.20 -20.07
N GLN A 64 8.03 26.89 -20.35
CA GLN A 64 8.04 26.34 -21.71
C GLN A 64 6.62 26.03 -22.23
N LEU A 65 5.60 26.08 -21.37
CA LEU A 65 4.19 25.85 -21.73
C LEU A 65 3.46 27.13 -22.13
N GLU A 66 3.98 28.31 -21.77
CA GLU A 66 3.37 29.62 -22.04
C GLU A 66 3.88 30.30 -23.34
N ARG A 67 4.40 29.51 -24.30
CA ARG A 67 4.79 30.00 -25.63
C ARG A 67 3.79 29.59 -26.71
#